data_AF-A0A5C5W6V1-F1
#
_entry.id   AF-A0A5C5W6V1-F1
#
_cell.length_a   1.000
_cell.length_b   1.000
_cell.length_c   1.000
_cell.angle_alpha   90.00
_cell.angle_beta   90.00
_cell.angle_gamma   90.00
#
_symmetry.space_group_name_H-M   'P 1'
#
loop_
_entity.id
_entity.type
_entity.pdbx_description
1 polymer ?
#
loop_
_entity_poly.entity_id
_entity_poly.type
_entity_poly.pdbx_seq_one_letter_code
_entity_poly.pdbx_strand_id
1 'polypeptide(L)'
;MPVFAWKKQPTRHFGEQWVPFAEIRLEDQRGRLREFSLQVDTGAVITLLRASAAKLLGLELTSGQKIDLRAVGGGVNDAYVHPVSVQLDGETPWPIRIAFSTGENVPHLLGRLDVFERVQLDFDASLEETRIAPPWLTAATRQTRQHLFAVADAIEKQRNAKSLGANVEAAASRFANRANELVLAAESFQKLARSDAFPLVIRALFELAVQFEYLMREPEARAKLYLEYSAVSRFRCQKSWLNLPGPIGDYLRNSPDRPRGEQRNRVLYDAVRSQFAIRRKPNRERNHWYEGDLRQLSREVGRESEHVAIYGIYSGWAHADAWTTGAMGGVAHGGLLHDGGTVSDSPVAGKSDGFLNAGLFEAERVSNRSSASNGRWTLRPPRQASAARNAKQHLKQARLK
;
A
#
# COMPACT_ATOMS: atom_id res chain seq x y z
N MET A 1 0.08 16.12 16.15
CA MET A 1 -0.57 14.81 16.20
C MET A 1 -0.85 14.50 17.66
N PRO A 2 -2.11 14.53 18.09
CA PRO A 2 -2.49 14.19 19.46
C PRO A 2 -2.08 12.76 19.85
N VAL A 3 -1.56 12.60 21.06
CA VAL A 3 -1.15 11.32 21.65
C VAL A 3 -1.81 11.19 23.01
N PHE A 4 -2.48 10.07 23.24
CA PHE A 4 -3.29 9.83 24.43
C PHE A 4 -2.80 8.57 25.14
N ALA A 5 -2.43 8.70 26.41
CA ALA A 5 -2.04 7.57 27.23
C ALA A 5 -3.24 6.62 27.45
N TRP A 6 -2.97 5.31 27.40
CA TRP A 6 -3.91 4.29 27.78
C TRP A 6 -4.18 4.35 29.28
N LYS A 7 -5.31 3.80 29.69
CA LYS A 7 -5.71 3.76 31.10
C LYS A 7 -5.92 2.32 31.54
N LYS A 8 -5.46 1.96 32.74
CA LYS A 8 -5.79 0.66 33.33
C LYS A 8 -7.25 0.65 33.75
N GLN A 9 -7.98 -0.39 33.36
CA GLN A 9 -9.33 -0.63 33.81
C GLN A 9 -9.46 -2.04 34.39
N PRO A 10 -10.17 -2.19 35.52
CA PRO A 10 -10.47 -3.51 36.06
C PRO A 10 -11.44 -4.23 35.12
N THR A 11 -11.10 -5.47 34.79
CA THR A 11 -11.97 -6.37 34.03
C THR A 11 -12.44 -7.50 34.92
N ARG A 12 -13.64 -8.03 34.64
CA ARG A 12 -14.25 -9.08 35.46
C ARG A 12 -13.41 -10.36 35.56
N HIS A 13 -12.68 -10.70 34.50
CA HIS A 13 -12.01 -12.00 34.37
C HIS A 13 -10.49 -11.92 34.21
N PHE A 14 -9.93 -10.76 33.87
CA PHE A 14 -8.51 -10.62 33.52
C PHE A 14 -7.76 -9.59 34.39
N GLY A 15 -8.36 -9.15 35.51
CA GLY A 15 -7.77 -8.13 36.36
C GLY A 15 -7.66 -6.77 35.66
N GLU A 16 -6.66 -5.98 36.01
CA GLU A 16 -6.41 -4.69 35.35
C GLU A 16 -5.86 -4.89 33.94
N GLN A 17 -6.49 -4.25 32.96
CA GLN A 17 -6.07 -4.27 31.55
C GLN A 17 -5.89 -2.85 31.05
N TRP A 18 -4.89 -2.64 30.19
CA TRP A 18 -4.72 -1.36 29.52
C TRP A 18 -5.77 -1.18 28.42
N VAL A 19 -6.42 -0.03 28.43
CA VAL A 19 -7.50 0.31 27.51
C VAL A 19 -7.10 1.58 26.74
N PRO A 20 -7.26 1.60 25.40
CA PRO A 20 -6.95 2.78 24.62
C PRO A 20 -7.97 3.89 24.86
N PHE A 21 -7.47 5.11 25.04
CA PHE A 21 -8.29 6.31 25.23
C PHE A 21 -7.99 7.38 24.19
N ALA A 22 -8.93 8.30 24.01
CA ALA A 22 -8.78 9.55 23.28
C ALA A 22 -9.56 10.66 24.00
N GLU A 23 -9.10 11.91 23.85
CA GLU A 23 -9.84 13.08 24.30
C GLU A 23 -10.44 13.79 23.09
N ILE A 24 -11.74 14.10 23.18
CA ILE A 24 -12.48 14.82 22.15
C ILE A 24 -13.21 15.98 22.79
N ARG A 25 -13.44 17.05 22.03
CA ARG A 25 -14.29 18.16 22.46
C ARG A 25 -15.63 18.10 21.74
N LEU A 26 -16.73 18.18 22.47
CA LEU A 26 -18.09 18.20 21.93
C LEU A 26 -18.71 19.56 22.21
N GLU A 27 -19.34 20.14 21.21
CA GLU A 27 -20.04 21.42 21.33
C GLU A 27 -21.40 21.23 22.02
N ASP A 28 -21.66 21.99 23.09
CA ASP A 28 -22.97 22.04 23.72
C ASP A 28 -23.95 22.94 22.94
N GLN A 29 -25.25 22.90 23.27
CA GLN A 29 -26.27 23.73 22.60
C GLN A 29 -26.01 25.25 22.69
N ARG A 30 -25.08 25.70 23.53
CA ARG A 30 -24.69 27.11 23.67
C ARG A 30 -23.40 27.44 22.90
N GLY A 31 -22.91 26.51 22.07
CA GLY A 31 -21.68 26.68 21.29
C GLY A 31 -20.40 26.49 22.10
N ARG A 32 -20.46 25.95 23.33
CA ARG A 32 -19.28 25.77 24.17
C ARG A 32 -18.72 24.37 24.01
N LEU A 33 -17.41 24.27 23.81
CA LEU A 33 -16.70 23.01 23.75
C LEU A 33 -16.55 22.38 25.14
N ARG A 34 -16.92 21.11 25.26
CA ARG A 34 -16.84 20.27 26.46
C ARG A 34 -15.94 19.09 26.17
N GLU A 35 -14.95 18.87 27.03
CA GLU A 35 -13.98 17.80 26.85
C GLU A 35 -14.49 16.48 27.42
N PHE A 36 -14.31 15.40 26.67
CA PHE A 36 -14.67 14.04 27.06
C PHE A 36 -13.49 13.11 26.81
N SER A 37 -13.20 12.24 27.79
CA SER A 37 -12.25 11.15 27.64
C SER A 37 -13.00 9.86 27.32
N LEU A 38 -12.80 9.34 26.11
CA LEU A 38 -13.51 8.17 25.59
C LEU A 38 -12.55 7.00 25.43
N GLN A 39 -13.02 5.81 25.76
CA GLN A 39 -12.36 4.57 25.37
C GLN A 39 -12.53 4.38 23.86
N VAL A 40 -11.44 4.15 23.15
CA VAL A 40 -11.49 3.91 21.71
C VAL A 40 -11.86 2.45 21.44
N ASP A 41 -12.97 2.23 20.76
CA ASP A 41 -13.52 0.89 20.53
C ASP A 41 -13.80 0.66 19.04
N THR A 42 -12.90 -0.05 18.38
CA THR A 42 -13.05 -0.41 16.96
C THR A 42 -14.23 -1.38 16.72
N GLY A 43 -14.70 -2.06 17.77
CA GLY A 43 -15.90 -2.91 17.75
C GLY A 43 -17.20 -2.10 17.83
N ALA A 44 -17.17 -0.89 18.36
CA ALA A 44 -18.33 0.00 18.41
C ALA A 44 -18.62 0.63 17.05
N VAL A 45 -19.83 0.42 16.52
CA VAL A 45 -20.25 1.06 15.26
C VAL A 45 -20.34 2.57 15.43
N ILE A 46 -20.99 3.05 16.50
CA ILE A 46 -21.24 4.47 16.76
C ILE A 46 -20.62 4.89 18.11
N THR A 47 -20.22 6.15 18.23
CA THR A 47 -19.82 6.74 19.52
C THR A 47 -20.97 6.67 20.53
N LEU A 48 -20.69 6.19 21.74
CA LEU A 48 -21.66 5.98 22.80
C LEU A 48 -21.29 6.79 24.04
N LEU A 49 -22.23 7.58 24.56
CA LEU A 49 -22.09 8.30 25.82
C LEU A 49 -23.24 7.96 26.78
N ARG A 50 -23.05 8.25 28.07
CA ARG A 50 -24.08 8.12 29.12
C ARG A 50 -25.15 9.21 29.02
N ALA A 51 -26.32 9.00 29.62
CA ALA A 51 -27.39 10.00 29.66
C ALA A 51 -26.95 11.34 30.26
N SER A 52 -26.11 11.32 31.30
CA SER A 52 -25.54 12.51 31.93
C SER A 52 -24.74 13.40 30.96
N ALA A 53 -24.12 12.81 29.93
CA ALA A 53 -23.42 13.58 28.89
C ALA A 53 -24.39 14.37 28.01
N ALA A 54 -25.57 13.81 27.68
CA ALA A 54 -26.60 14.54 26.93
C ALA A 54 -27.04 15.79 27.70
N LYS A 55 -27.30 15.64 29.00
CA LYS A 55 -27.64 16.76 29.89
C LYS A 55 -26.53 17.81 29.96
N LEU A 56 -25.26 17.38 30.03
CA LEU A 56 -24.11 18.29 30.05
C LEU A 56 -24.00 19.12 28.75
N LEU A 57 -24.35 18.51 27.62
CA LEU A 57 -24.41 19.16 26.30
C LEU A 57 -25.70 19.99 26.10
N GLY A 58 -26.61 19.99 27.08
CA GLY A 58 -27.91 20.67 27.00
C GLY A 58 -28.95 19.95 26.14
N LEU A 59 -28.68 18.73 25.68
CA LEU A 59 -29.58 17.96 24.85
C LEU A 59 -30.72 17.36 25.68
N GLU A 60 -31.93 17.40 25.15
CA GLU A 60 -33.04 16.60 25.67
C GLU A 60 -32.88 15.19 25.10
N LEU A 61 -32.70 14.19 25.98
CA LEU A 61 -32.28 12.85 25.58
C LEU A 61 -33.24 12.20 24.57
N THR A 62 -34.55 12.30 24.77
CA THR A 62 -35.56 11.54 24.02
C THR A 62 -35.95 12.14 22.66
N SER A 63 -35.50 13.37 22.36
CA SER A 63 -35.73 14.06 21.10
C SER A 63 -34.85 13.55 19.97
N GLY A 64 -33.82 12.76 20.30
CA GLY A 64 -32.99 12.08 19.32
C GLY A 64 -33.70 10.89 18.68
N GLN A 65 -33.07 10.29 17.68
CA GLN A 65 -33.60 9.07 17.06
C GLN A 65 -33.38 7.87 18.00
N LYS A 66 -34.46 7.27 18.50
CA LYS A 66 -34.38 6.05 19.30
C LYS A 66 -33.75 4.90 18.49
N ILE A 67 -32.79 4.22 19.08
CA ILE A 67 -32.15 3.01 18.55
C ILE A 67 -32.01 1.95 19.65
N ASP A 68 -31.93 0.70 19.22
CA ASP A 68 -31.67 -0.44 20.11
C ASP A 68 -30.20 -0.86 19.96
N LEU A 69 -29.40 -0.70 21.02
CA LEU A 69 -28.01 -1.17 21.03
C LEU A 69 -27.94 -2.57 21.63
N ARG A 70 -27.44 -3.54 20.85
CA ARG A 70 -27.15 -4.89 21.33
C ARG A 70 -25.69 -5.00 21.74
N ALA A 71 -25.45 -5.28 23.02
CA ALA A 71 -24.12 -5.65 23.51
C ALA A 71 -23.81 -7.11 23.15
N VAL A 72 -22.52 -7.46 23.10
CA VAL A 72 -22.05 -8.85 22.85
C VAL A 72 -22.62 -9.85 23.86
N GLY A 73 -23.00 -9.39 25.07
CA GLY A 73 -23.68 -10.19 26.09
C GLY A 73 -25.20 -10.33 25.94
N GLY A 74 -25.80 -9.87 24.83
CA GLY A 74 -27.24 -9.96 24.56
C GLY A 74 -28.11 -8.91 25.27
N GLY A 75 -27.51 -8.06 26.12
CA GLY A 75 -28.22 -6.93 26.73
C GLY A 75 -28.65 -5.92 25.67
N VAL A 76 -29.92 -5.51 25.74
CA VAL A 76 -30.48 -4.41 24.95
C VAL A 76 -30.42 -3.15 25.80
N ASN A 77 -29.75 -2.11 25.29
CA ASN A 77 -29.76 -0.78 25.90
C ASN A 77 -30.47 0.17 24.94
N ASP A 78 -31.55 0.79 25.43
CA ASP A 78 -32.20 1.89 24.73
C ASP A 78 -31.24 3.08 24.67
N ALA A 79 -31.04 3.62 23.47
CA ALA A 79 -30.24 4.82 23.26
C ALA A 79 -30.92 5.77 22.27
N TYR A 80 -30.52 7.03 22.30
CA TYR A 80 -31.03 8.07 21.40
C TYR A 80 -29.86 8.71 20.65
N VAL A 81 -29.94 8.74 19.32
CA VAL A 81 -28.91 9.31 18.46
C VAL A 81 -29.17 10.79 18.25
N HIS A 82 -28.15 11.61 18.53
CA HIS A 82 -28.14 13.04 18.29
C HIS A 82 -26.97 13.42 17.39
N PRO A 83 -27.14 14.38 16.45
CA PRO A 83 -26.03 15.02 15.79
C PRO A 83 -25.34 15.98 16.76
N VAL A 84 -24.03 15.85 16.94
CA VAL A 84 -23.22 16.69 17.82
C VAL A 84 -21.95 17.12 17.08
N SER A 85 -21.60 18.39 17.17
CA SER A 85 -20.35 18.92 16.63
C SER A 85 -19.19 18.43 17.49
N VAL A 86 -18.25 17.69 16.90
CA VAL A 86 -17.02 17.22 17.54
C VAL A 86 -15.84 18.01 17.01
N GLN A 87 -14.89 18.29 17.89
CA GLN A 87 -13.58 18.80 17.56
C GLN A 87 -12.51 17.88 18.15
N LEU A 88 -11.63 17.41 17.28
CA LEU A 88 -10.35 16.82 17.66
C LEU A 88 -9.26 17.89 17.57
N ASP A 89 -8.20 17.74 18.36
CA ASP A 89 -7.13 18.74 18.42
C ASP A 89 -6.49 19.00 17.05
N GLY A 90 -6.56 20.27 16.63
CA GLY A 90 -6.04 20.73 15.34
C GLY A 90 -7.02 20.65 14.17
N GLU A 91 -8.21 20.08 14.36
CA GLU A 91 -9.23 19.96 13.33
C GLU A 91 -10.35 21.01 13.49
N THR A 92 -10.98 21.39 12.38
CA THR A 92 -12.20 22.21 12.40
C THR A 92 -13.36 21.37 12.92
N PRO A 93 -14.26 21.88 13.78
CA PRO A 93 -15.40 21.13 14.26
C PRO A 93 -16.27 20.57 13.13
N TRP A 94 -16.78 19.35 13.27
CA TRP A 94 -17.69 18.73 12.30
C TRP A 94 -18.80 17.94 12.99
N PRO A 95 -19.98 17.79 12.36
CA PRO A 95 -21.07 17.02 12.95
C PRO A 95 -20.76 15.51 12.89
N ILE A 96 -21.00 14.82 14.00
CA ILE A 96 -21.02 13.36 14.10
C ILE A 96 -22.30 12.89 14.78
N ARG A 97 -22.70 11.65 14.54
CA ARG A 97 -23.80 11.00 15.27
C ARG A 97 -23.26 10.38 16.53
N ILE A 98 -23.87 10.71 17.67
CA ILE A 98 -23.54 10.13 18.98
C ILE A 98 -24.80 9.49 19.55
N ALA A 99 -24.69 8.22 19.95
CA ALA A 99 -25.71 7.55 20.73
C ALA A 99 -25.56 7.92 22.22
N PHE A 100 -26.64 8.33 22.85
CA PHE A 100 -26.72 8.55 24.28
C PHE A 100 -27.57 7.45 24.91
N SER A 101 -26.94 6.62 25.74
CA SER A 101 -27.60 5.56 26.50
C SER A 101 -28.60 6.15 27.49
N THR A 102 -29.75 5.49 27.68
CA THR A 102 -30.70 5.81 28.75
C THR A 102 -30.15 5.54 30.16
N GLY A 103 -29.23 4.57 30.28
CA GLY A 103 -28.55 4.24 31.53
C GLY A 103 -27.18 4.89 31.68
N GLU A 104 -26.71 5.02 32.92
CA GLU A 104 -25.37 5.51 33.28
C GLU A 104 -24.31 4.40 33.31
N ASN A 105 -24.72 3.13 33.36
CA ASN A 105 -23.83 1.98 33.49
C ASN A 105 -23.26 1.53 32.13
N VAL A 106 -22.77 2.48 31.34
CA VAL A 106 -22.07 2.25 30.07
C VAL A 106 -20.76 3.03 30.05
N PRO A 107 -19.69 2.51 29.42
CA PRO A 107 -18.49 3.30 29.16
C PRO A 107 -18.77 4.39 28.12
N HIS A 108 -17.97 5.45 28.15
CA HIS A 108 -17.90 6.40 27.03
C HIS A 108 -17.03 5.78 25.94
N LEU A 109 -17.61 5.47 24.78
CA LEU A 109 -16.93 4.79 23.68
C LEU A 109 -16.82 5.71 22.47
N LEU A 110 -15.63 5.77 21.86
CA LEU A 110 -15.41 6.38 20.55
C LEU A 110 -15.54 5.29 19.48
N GLY A 111 -16.63 5.34 18.71
CA GLY A 111 -16.94 4.34 17.68
C GLY A 111 -16.47 4.76 16.29
N ARG A 112 -16.70 3.88 15.30
CA ARG A 112 -16.19 4.04 13.93
C ARG A 112 -16.92 5.10 13.11
N LEU A 113 -18.24 5.14 13.22
CA LEU A 113 -19.14 5.95 12.38
C LEU A 113 -18.82 7.44 12.54
N ASP A 114 -18.70 8.14 11.41
CA ASP A 114 -18.38 9.58 11.28
C ASP A 114 -16.99 10.02 11.77
N VAL A 115 -16.31 9.21 12.60
CA VAL A 115 -14.98 9.51 13.16
C VAL A 115 -13.87 8.88 12.31
N PHE A 116 -13.88 7.56 12.13
CA PHE A 116 -12.72 6.83 11.57
C PHE A 116 -12.57 7.04 10.05
N GLU A 117 -13.58 7.61 9.40
CA GLU A 117 -13.50 8.04 8.00
C GLU A 117 -12.71 9.34 7.84
N ARG A 118 -12.58 10.11 8.92
CA ARG A 118 -11.92 11.42 8.97
C ARG A 118 -10.59 11.42 9.69
N VAL A 119 -10.28 10.40 10.50
CA VAL A 119 -8.99 10.28 11.19
C VAL A 119 -8.44 8.86 11.14
N GLN A 120 -7.12 8.77 11.13
CA GLN A 120 -6.36 7.55 11.38
C GLN A 120 -6.13 7.39 12.88
N LEU A 121 -6.41 6.19 13.39
CA LEU A 121 -6.12 5.80 14.76
C LEU A 121 -5.01 4.76 14.77
N ASP A 122 -3.92 5.06 15.47
CA ASP A 122 -2.83 4.12 15.67
C ASP A 122 -2.73 3.74 17.14
N PHE A 123 -2.78 2.43 17.40
CA PHE A 123 -2.65 1.84 18.72
C PHE A 123 -1.22 1.31 18.89
N ASP A 124 -0.48 1.83 19.86
CA ASP A 124 0.85 1.33 20.20
C ASP A 124 0.83 0.75 21.61
N ALA A 125 0.60 -0.57 21.70
CA ALA A 125 0.57 -1.28 22.97
C ALA A 125 1.92 -1.30 23.69
N SER A 126 3.04 -1.11 22.96
CA SER A 126 4.38 -1.10 23.57
C SER A 126 4.67 0.21 24.28
N LEU A 127 4.02 1.29 23.83
CA LEU A 127 4.08 2.63 24.41
C LEU A 127 2.84 2.97 25.25
N GLU A 128 1.84 2.06 25.29
CA GLU A 128 0.57 2.25 25.99
C GLU A 128 -0.12 3.56 25.56
N GLU A 129 -0.18 3.82 24.24
CA GLU A 129 -0.72 5.08 23.70
C GLU A 129 -1.60 4.90 22.46
N THR A 130 -2.55 5.81 22.30
CA THR A 130 -3.37 6.00 21.10
C THR A 130 -2.94 7.29 20.42
N ARG A 131 -2.65 7.22 19.12
CA ARG A 131 -2.36 8.41 18.30
C ARG A 131 -3.54 8.65 17.37
N ILE A 132 -3.93 9.93 17.26
CA ILE A 132 -4.90 10.36 16.26
C ILE A 132 -4.19 11.24 15.25
N ALA A 133 -4.28 10.87 13.99
CA ALA A 133 -3.70 11.62 12.88
C ALA A 133 -4.76 11.87 11.80
N PRO A 134 -4.56 12.87 10.93
CA PRO A 134 -5.29 12.93 9.68
C PRO A 134 -5.13 11.61 8.90
N PRO A 135 -6.10 11.23 8.04
CA PRO A 135 -5.99 10.03 7.24
C PRO A 135 -4.74 10.16 6.36
N TRP A 136 -3.79 9.25 6.56
CA TRP A 136 -2.56 9.22 5.76
C TRP A 136 -2.85 8.85 4.28
N LEU A 137 -4.05 8.29 4.01
CA LEU A 137 -4.58 8.06 2.68
C LEU A 137 -5.55 9.19 2.30
N THR A 138 -5.21 9.98 1.27
CA THR A 138 -6.20 10.82 0.60
C THR A 138 -7.23 9.94 -0.14
N ALA A 139 -8.38 10.50 -0.54
CA ALA A 139 -9.34 9.78 -1.39
C ALA A 139 -8.69 9.25 -2.67
N ALA A 140 -7.85 10.08 -3.31
CA ALA A 140 -7.07 9.69 -4.47
C ALA A 140 -6.14 8.51 -4.20
N THR A 141 -5.38 8.53 -3.11
CA THR A 141 -4.47 7.43 -2.81
C THR A 141 -5.21 6.16 -2.38
N ARG A 142 -6.40 6.27 -1.76
CA ARG A 142 -7.28 5.12 -1.52
C ARG A 142 -7.72 4.46 -2.81
N GLN A 143 -8.11 5.24 -3.82
CA GLN A 143 -8.51 4.70 -5.12
C GLN A 143 -7.34 4.03 -5.83
N THR A 144 -6.17 4.66 -5.86
CA THR A 144 -4.94 4.05 -6.41
C THR A 144 -4.63 2.73 -5.70
N ARG A 145 -4.72 2.70 -4.36
CA ARG A 145 -4.54 1.48 -3.57
C ARG A 145 -5.55 0.40 -3.97
N GLN A 146 -6.84 0.74 -4.07
CA GLN A 146 -7.88 -0.20 -4.50
C GLN A 146 -7.59 -0.78 -5.89
N HIS A 147 -7.12 0.03 -6.83
CA HIS A 147 -6.72 -0.46 -8.16
C HIS A 147 -5.53 -1.43 -8.11
N LEU A 148 -4.52 -1.16 -7.27
CA LEU A 148 -3.39 -2.08 -7.08
C LEU A 148 -3.86 -3.44 -6.56
N PHE A 149 -4.73 -3.45 -5.55
CA PHE A 149 -5.32 -4.68 -5.03
C PHE A 149 -6.19 -5.39 -6.05
N ALA A 150 -7.02 -4.67 -6.80
CA ALA A 150 -7.88 -5.26 -7.82
C ALA A 150 -7.08 -6.02 -8.90
N VAL A 151 -5.90 -5.53 -9.28
CA VAL A 151 -5.02 -6.23 -10.23
C VAL A 151 -4.46 -7.52 -9.62
N ALA A 152 -3.99 -7.49 -8.38
CA ALA A 152 -3.49 -8.69 -7.69
C ALA A 152 -4.62 -9.72 -7.47
N ASP A 153 -5.80 -9.27 -7.04
CA ASP A 153 -6.98 -10.11 -6.84
C ASP A 153 -7.46 -10.74 -8.15
N ALA A 154 -7.36 -10.02 -9.28
CA ALA A 154 -7.70 -10.57 -10.60
C ALA A 154 -6.79 -11.76 -10.97
N ILE A 155 -5.48 -11.67 -10.69
CA ILE A 155 -4.53 -12.77 -10.91
C ILE A 155 -4.91 -13.99 -10.04
N GLU A 156 -5.16 -13.79 -8.74
CA GLU A 156 -5.53 -14.87 -7.83
C GLU A 156 -6.88 -15.49 -8.21
N LYS A 157 -7.88 -14.67 -8.55
CA LYS A 157 -9.20 -15.15 -8.98
C LYS A 157 -9.09 -16.01 -10.23
N GLN A 158 -8.31 -15.58 -11.22
CA GLN A 158 -8.14 -16.33 -12.46
C GLN A 158 -7.33 -17.63 -12.26
N ARG A 159 -6.33 -17.63 -11.37
CA ARG A 159 -5.62 -18.84 -10.93
C ARG A 159 -6.58 -19.85 -10.29
N ASN A 160 -7.42 -19.41 -9.36
CA ASN A 160 -8.32 -20.28 -8.60
C ASN A 160 -9.56 -20.75 -9.37
N ALA A 161 -9.82 -20.22 -10.57
CA ALA A 161 -11.02 -20.53 -11.34
C ALA A 161 -11.03 -21.96 -11.93
N LYS A 162 -9.86 -22.62 -12.06
CA LYS A 162 -9.73 -23.95 -12.68
C LYS A 162 -8.64 -24.75 -11.98
N SER A 163 -8.75 -26.08 -12.02
CA SER A 163 -7.63 -26.95 -11.67
C SER A 163 -6.55 -26.82 -12.75
N LEU A 164 -5.31 -26.54 -12.32
CA LEU A 164 -4.18 -26.27 -13.19
C LEU A 164 -3.19 -27.45 -13.15
N GLY A 165 -2.57 -27.75 -14.30
CA GLY A 165 -1.44 -28.69 -14.33
C GLY A 165 -0.27 -28.18 -13.49
N ALA A 166 0.60 -29.07 -13.03
CA ALA A 166 1.66 -28.75 -12.06
C ALA A 166 2.57 -27.59 -12.51
N ASN A 167 2.92 -27.53 -13.80
CA ASN A 167 3.74 -26.45 -14.34
C ASN A 167 2.98 -25.11 -14.35
N VAL A 168 1.71 -25.14 -14.74
CA VAL A 168 0.85 -23.96 -14.78
C VAL A 168 0.64 -23.41 -13.38
N GLU A 169 0.34 -24.28 -12.40
CA GLU A 169 0.20 -23.89 -11.00
C GLU A 169 1.49 -23.28 -10.42
N ALA A 170 2.64 -23.89 -10.72
CA ALA A 170 3.94 -23.37 -10.29
C ALA A 170 4.25 -21.99 -10.91
N ALA A 171 3.90 -21.79 -12.18
CA ALA A 171 4.07 -20.49 -12.84
C ALA A 171 3.09 -19.45 -12.26
N ALA A 172 1.79 -19.77 -12.19
CA ALA A 172 0.74 -18.91 -11.67
C ALA A 172 1.02 -18.46 -10.22
N SER A 173 1.48 -19.38 -9.36
CA SER A 173 1.90 -19.06 -8.00
C SER A 173 3.01 -18.02 -7.94
N ARG A 174 3.97 -18.04 -8.88
CA ARG A 174 5.04 -17.02 -8.94
C ARG A 174 4.51 -15.65 -9.35
N PHE A 175 3.54 -15.60 -10.28
CA PHE A 175 2.87 -14.35 -10.66
C PHE A 175 2.08 -13.77 -9.47
N ALA A 176 1.27 -14.59 -8.80
CA ALA A 176 0.50 -14.19 -7.63
C ALA A 176 1.39 -13.67 -6.48
N ASN A 177 2.43 -14.43 -6.11
CA ASN A 177 3.39 -14.02 -5.10
C ASN A 177 4.07 -12.70 -5.46
N ARG A 178 4.46 -12.52 -6.72
CA ARG A 178 5.09 -11.27 -7.17
C ARG A 178 4.13 -10.09 -7.15
N ALA A 179 2.85 -10.30 -7.48
CA ALA A 179 1.82 -9.26 -7.38
C ALA A 179 1.67 -8.79 -5.92
N ASN A 180 1.57 -9.74 -4.99
CA ASN A 180 1.50 -9.46 -3.56
C ASN A 180 2.73 -8.71 -3.05
N GLU A 181 3.94 -9.12 -3.46
CA GLU A 181 5.18 -8.39 -3.14
C GLU A 181 5.16 -6.94 -3.64
N LEU A 182 4.65 -6.70 -4.84
CA LEU A 182 4.55 -5.35 -5.41
C LEU A 182 3.51 -4.50 -4.67
N VAL A 183 2.36 -5.08 -4.30
CA VAL A 183 1.35 -4.39 -3.48
C VAL A 183 1.94 -4.00 -2.11
N LEU A 184 2.63 -4.94 -1.44
CA LEU A 184 3.31 -4.66 -0.17
C LEU A 184 4.40 -3.59 -0.30
N ALA A 185 5.12 -3.57 -1.42
CA ALA A 185 6.09 -2.53 -1.72
C ALA A 185 5.42 -1.15 -1.89
N ALA A 186 4.31 -1.07 -2.62
CA ALA A 186 3.53 0.16 -2.72
C ALA A 186 3.04 0.65 -1.34
N GLU A 187 2.46 -0.23 -0.53
CA GLU A 187 2.03 0.16 0.83
C GLU A 187 3.19 0.67 1.69
N SER A 188 4.36 0.03 1.55
CA SER A 188 5.57 0.42 2.27
C SER A 188 6.11 1.78 1.81
N PHE A 189 6.16 2.03 0.50
CA PHE A 189 6.53 3.34 -0.04
C PHE A 189 5.59 4.42 0.44
N GLN A 190 4.30 4.10 0.53
CA GLN A 190 3.31 5.05 0.97
C GLN A 190 3.46 5.42 2.44
N LYS A 191 3.66 4.42 3.31
CA LYS A 191 3.95 4.64 4.74
C LYS A 191 5.23 5.45 4.95
N LEU A 192 6.18 5.36 4.03
CA LEU A 192 7.44 6.11 4.05
C LEU A 192 7.35 7.48 3.34
N ALA A 193 6.15 7.92 2.93
CA ALA A 193 5.93 9.15 2.16
C ALA A 193 6.76 9.23 0.86
N ARG A 194 6.95 8.09 0.19
CA ARG A 194 7.65 7.94 -1.10
C ARG A 194 6.69 7.62 -2.23
N SER A 195 5.67 8.46 -2.40
CA SER A 195 4.66 8.29 -3.46
C SER A 195 5.25 8.42 -4.87
N ASP A 196 6.43 9.02 -5.02
CA ASP A 196 7.19 9.10 -6.28
C ASP A 196 7.61 7.73 -6.84
N ALA A 197 7.69 6.69 -5.99
CA ALA A 197 7.97 5.32 -6.41
C ALA A 197 6.74 4.56 -6.93
N PHE A 198 5.51 5.06 -6.70
CA PHE A 198 4.27 4.37 -7.09
C PHE A 198 4.15 4.10 -8.59
N PRO A 199 4.45 5.05 -9.49
CA PRO A 199 4.48 4.83 -10.93
C PRO A 199 5.21 3.56 -11.36
N LEU A 200 6.34 3.26 -10.71
CA LEU A 200 7.13 2.06 -11.03
C LEU A 200 6.42 0.78 -10.60
N VAL A 201 5.73 0.80 -9.46
CA VAL A 201 4.96 -0.34 -8.97
C VAL A 201 3.73 -0.57 -9.84
N ILE A 202 2.99 0.48 -10.21
CA ILE A 202 1.83 0.41 -11.11
C ILE A 202 2.24 -0.20 -12.45
N ARG A 203 3.31 0.33 -13.04
CA ARG A 203 3.87 -0.21 -14.29
C ARG A 203 4.23 -1.69 -14.12
N ALA A 204 4.98 -2.07 -13.08
CA ALA A 204 5.37 -3.45 -12.85
C ALA A 204 4.18 -4.41 -12.67
N LEU A 205 3.12 -3.98 -11.96
CA LEU A 205 1.89 -4.78 -11.81
C LEU A 205 1.14 -4.94 -13.13
N PHE A 206 1.10 -3.90 -13.97
CA PHE A 206 0.53 -4.01 -15.30
C PHE A 206 1.33 -4.99 -16.18
N GLU A 207 2.66 -4.88 -16.21
CA GLU A 207 3.52 -5.80 -16.95
C GLU A 207 3.30 -7.25 -16.48
N LEU A 208 3.10 -7.46 -15.18
CA LEU A 208 2.84 -8.75 -14.56
C LEU A 208 1.46 -9.31 -14.96
N ALA A 209 0.42 -8.47 -14.94
CA ALA A 209 -0.95 -8.85 -15.32
C ALA A 209 -1.03 -9.25 -16.81
N VAL A 210 -0.44 -8.45 -17.70
CA VAL A 210 -0.38 -8.77 -19.15
C VAL A 210 0.33 -10.10 -19.39
N GLN A 211 1.46 -10.33 -18.72
CA GLN A 211 2.20 -11.58 -18.85
C GLN A 211 1.43 -12.79 -18.29
N PHE A 212 0.68 -12.60 -17.21
CA PHE A 212 -0.16 -13.65 -16.65
C PHE A 212 -1.33 -13.99 -17.58
N GLU A 213 -2.05 -13.00 -18.09
CA GLU A 213 -3.10 -13.21 -19.09
C GLU A 213 -2.55 -13.88 -20.36
N TYR A 214 -1.37 -13.47 -20.80
CA TYR A 214 -0.68 -14.13 -21.91
C TYR A 214 -0.38 -15.59 -21.57
N LEU A 215 0.18 -15.89 -20.38
CA LEU A 215 0.38 -17.27 -19.94
C LEU A 215 -0.92 -18.07 -20.01
N MET A 216 -2.03 -17.52 -19.53
CA MET A 216 -3.32 -18.20 -19.42
C MET A 216 -4.02 -18.52 -20.75
N ARG A 217 -3.55 -17.99 -21.90
CA ARG A 217 -4.09 -18.35 -23.22
C ARG A 217 -3.66 -19.72 -23.72
N GLU A 218 -2.43 -20.11 -23.41
CA GLU A 218 -1.87 -21.44 -23.72
C GLU A 218 -1.12 -21.94 -22.48
N PRO A 219 -1.85 -22.26 -21.39
CA PRO A 219 -1.29 -22.35 -20.05
C PRO A 219 -0.13 -23.33 -19.96
N GLU A 220 -0.26 -24.53 -20.49
CA GLU A 220 0.79 -25.55 -20.40
C GLU A 220 2.07 -25.17 -21.16
N ALA A 221 1.94 -24.78 -22.44
CA ALA A 221 3.09 -24.41 -23.26
C ALA A 221 3.80 -23.16 -22.73
N ARG A 222 3.03 -22.13 -22.34
CA ARG A 222 3.56 -20.85 -21.86
C ARG A 222 4.10 -20.94 -20.44
N ALA A 223 3.50 -21.74 -19.56
CA ALA A 223 4.06 -22.00 -18.23
C ALA A 223 5.40 -22.73 -18.33
N LYS A 224 5.54 -23.70 -19.23
CA LYS A 224 6.82 -24.37 -19.49
C LYS A 224 7.89 -23.36 -19.92
N LEU A 225 7.60 -22.51 -20.92
CA LEU A 225 8.53 -21.46 -21.37
C LEU A 225 8.92 -20.50 -20.23
N TYR A 226 7.95 -20.04 -19.44
CA TYR A 226 8.20 -19.17 -18.29
C TYR A 226 9.13 -19.82 -17.25
N LEU A 227 8.88 -21.08 -16.90
CA LEU A 227 9.67 -21.82 -15.92
C LEU A 227 11.09 -22.12 -16.43
N GLU A 228 11.23 -22.52 -17.69
CA GLU A 228 12.52 -22.78 -18.35
C GLU A 228 13.36 -21.50 -18.48
N TYR A 229 12.74 -20.35 -18.71
CA TYR A 229 13.42 -19.05 -18.78
C TYR A 229 14.13 -18.68 -17.45
N SER A 230 13.74 -19.28 -16.32
CA SER A 230 14.44 -19.07 -15.05
C SER A 230 15.90 -19.53 -15.08
N ALA A 231 16.25 -20.52 -15.91
CA ALA A 231 17.64 -20.92 -16.13
C ALA A 231 18.46 -19.83 -16.84
N VAL A 232 17.87 -19.17 -17.85
CA VAL A 232 18.47 -18.03 -18.56
C VAL A 232 18.71 -16.86 -17.62
N SER A 233 17.67 -16.48 -16.85
CA SER A 233 17.76 -15.39 -15.88
C SER A 233 18.81 -15.66 -14.79
N ARG A 234 18.85 -16.88 -14.23
CA ARG A 234 19.86 -17.26 -13.21
C ARG A 234 21.28 -17.19 -13.75
N PHE A 235 21.52 -17.69 -14.97
CA PHE A 235 22.84 -17.66 -15.58
C PHE A 235 23.32 -16.23 -15.84
N ARG A 236 22.44 -15.35 -16.35
CA ARG A 236 22.74 -13.93 -16.55
C ARG A 236 23.00 -13.20 -15.23
N CYS A 237 22.16 -13.46 -14.24
CA CYS A 237 22.29 -12.90 -12.89
C CYS A 237 23.63 -13.32 -12.29
N GLN A 238 23.98 -14.61 -12.32
CA GLN A 238 25.27 -15.12 -11.85
C GLN A 238 26.45 -14.41 -12.52
N LYS A 239 26.46 -14.27 -13.85
CA LYS A 239 27.51 -13.54 -14.56
C LYS A 239 27.62 -12.08 -14.10
N SER A 240 26.48 -11.42 -13.92
CA SER A 240 26.43 -10.02 -13.49
C SER A 240 27.00 -9.85 -12.08
N TRP A 241 26.61 -10.73 -11.14
CA TRP A 241 27.14 -10.72 -9.77
C TRP A 241 28.64 -10.99 -9.70
N LEU A 242 29.14 -11.94 -10.50
CA LEU A 242 30.57 -12.26 -10.55
C LEU A 242 31.41 -11.13 -11.17
N ASN A 243 30.80 -10.27 -11.98
CA ASN A 243 31.44 -9.09 -12.55
C ASN A 243 31.27 -7.84 -11.69
N LEU A 244 30.47 -7.90 -10.62
CA LEU A 244 30.22 -6.75 -9.74
C LEU A 244 31.52 -6.39 -8.99
N PRO A 245 31.96 -5.13 -9.00
CA PRO A 245 33.06 -4.70 -8.15
C PRO A 245 32.63 -4.66 -6.68
N GLY A 246 33.60 -4.82 -5.77
CA GLY A 246 33.40 -4.67 -4.33
C GLY A 246 33.08 -5.96 -3.56
N PRO A 247 32.78 -5.83 -2.26
CA PRO A 247 32.85 -6.96 -1.31
C PRO A 247 31.95 -8.13 -1.66
N ILE A 248 30.75 -7.87 -2.18
CA ILE A 248 29.81 -8.93 -2.59
C ILE A 248 30.36 -9.71 -3.78
N GLY A 249 30.88 -9.01 -4.80
CA GLY A 249 31.47 -9.66 -5.96
C GLY A 249 32.75 -10.42 -5.61
N ASP A 250 33.59 -9.87 -4.74
CA ASP A 250 34.80 -10.53 -4.25
C ASP A 250 34.46 -11.81 -3.47
N TYR A 251 33.47 -11.73 -2.58
CA TYR A 251 32.98 -12.89 -1.83
C TYR A 251 32.47 -14.00 -2.76
N LEU A 252 31.66 -13.66 -3.77
CA LEU A 252 31.13 -14.63 -4.73
C LEU A 252 32.23 -15.21 -5.64
N ARG A 253 33.19 -14.40 -6.08
CA ARG A 253 34.32 -14.87 -6.90
C ARG A 253 35.24 -15.83 -6.16
N ASN A 254 35.41 -15.61 -4.85
CA ASN A 254 36.26 -16.40 -3.96
C ASN A 254 35.51 -17.52 -3.22
N SER A 255 34.20 -17.67 -3.46
CA SER A 255 33.41 -18.72 -2.82
C SER A 255 33.91 -20.11 -3.24
N PRO A 256 34.14 -21.04 -2.28
CA PRO A 256 34.54 -22.41 -2.61
C PRO A 256 33.48 -23.18 -3.40
N ASP A 257 32.21 -22.79 -3.29
CA ASP A 257 31.09 -23.40 -4.02
C ASP A 257 30.90 -22.86 -5.44
N ARG A 258 31.68 -21.85 -5.84
CA ARG A 258 31.53 -21.17 -7.12
C ARG A 258 31.62 -22.13 -8.33
N PRO A 259 32.64 -23.00 -8.47
CA PRO A 259 32.74 -23.87 -9.64
C PRO A 259 31.52 -24.78 -9.80
N ARG A 260 31.03 -25.36 -8.68
CA ARG A 260 29.83 -26.19 -8.66
C ARG A 260 28.58 -25.40 -9.05
N GLY A 261 28.44 -24.18 -8.52
CA GLY A 261 27.33 -23.28 -8.84
C GLY A 261 27.30 -22.84 -10.31
N GLU A 262 28.45 -22.46 -10.87
CA GLU A 262 28.60 -22.10 -12.29
C GLU A 262 28.31 -23.27 -13.22
N GLN A 263 28.85 -24.45 -12.93
CA GLN A 263 28.61 -25.65 -13.75
C GLN A 263 27.12 -26.01 -13.77
N ARG A 264 26.47 -26.04 -12.60
CA ARG A 264 25.02 -26.31 -12.50
C ARG A 264 24.20 -25.32 -13.32
N ASN A 265 24.46 -24.01 -13.17
CA ASN A 265 23.72 -22.99 -13.89
C ASN A 265 23.99 -23.02 -15.41
N ARG A 266 25.23 -23.33 -15.81
CA ARG A 266 25.62 -23.47 -17.22
C ARG A 266 24.89 -24.63 -17.89
N VAL A 267 24.87 -25.82 -17.27
CA VAL A 267 24.16 -26.99 -17.82
C VAL A 267 22.67 -26.69 -18.03
N LEU A 268 22.02 -26.08 -17.04
CA LEU A 268 20.61 -25.69 -17.15
C LEU A 268 20.37 -24.64 -18.24
N TYR A 269 21.26 -23.65 -18.37
CA TYR A 269 21.18 -22.63 -19.40
C TYR A 269 21.40 -23.21 -20.81
N ASP A 270 22.42 -24.03 -21.02
CA ASP A 270 22.74 -24.61 -22.31
C ASP A 270 21.62 -25.54 -22.81
N ALA A 271 20.88 -26.19 -21.90
CA ALA A 271 19.71 -27.01 -22.23
C ALA A 271 18.53 -26.21 -22.84
N VAL A 272 18.37 -24.92 -22.50
CA VAL A 272 17.20 -24.12 -22.89
C VAL A 272 17.52 -22.91 -23.77
N ARG A 273 18.79 -22.48 -23.86
CA ARG A 273 19.19 -21.22 -24.52
C ARG A 273 18.73 -21.08 -25.98
N SER A 274 18.67 -22.18 -26.73
CA SER A 274 18.29 -22.16 -28.14
C SER A 274 16.83 -21.74 -28.33
N GLN A 275 15.95 -22.08 -27.37
CA GLN A 275 14.54 -21.69 -27.38
C GLN A 275 14.35 -20.17 -27.22
N PHE A 276 15.28 -19.51 -26.52
CA PHE A 276 15.21 -18.07 -26.25
C PHE A 276 16.07 -17.23 -27.20
N ALA A 277 16.75 -17.85 -28.16
CA ALA A 277 17.61 -17.17 -29.13
C ALA A 277 16.82 -16.16 -30.00
N ILE A 278 17.42 -15.01 -30.26
CA ILE A 278 16.86 -14.01 -31.17
C ILE A 278 17.09 -14.51 -32.60
N ARG A 279 16.03 -14.69 -33.41
CA ARG A 279 16.11 -15.26 -34.77
C ARG A 279 17.23 -14.66 -35.65
N ARG A 280 17.44 -13.34 -35.57
CA ARG A 280 18.47 -12.62 -36.34
C ARG A 280 19.86 -12.63 -35.69
N LYS A 281 19.97 -13.03 -34.43
CA LYS A 281 21.20 -13.03 -33.62
C LYS A 281 21.20 -14.29 -32.73
N PRO A 282 21.45 -15.48 -33.28
CA PRO A 282 21.32 -16.75 -32.54
C PRO A 282 22.25 -16.84 -31.32
N ASN A 283 23.33 -16.04 -31.30
CA ASN A 283 24.25 -15.91 -30.17
C ASN A 283 23.76 -14.95 -29.07
N ARG A 284 22.54 -14.41 -29.18
CA ARG A 284 21.90 -13.57 -28.16
C ARG A 284 20.52 -14.11 -27.85
N GLU A 285 20.17 -14.18 -26.58
CA GLU A 285 18.82 -14.55 -26.14
C GLU A 285 17.99 -13.30 -25.84
N ARG A 286 16.67 -13.44 -25.91
CA ARG A 286 15.71 -12.40 -25.51
C ARG A 286 15.88 -12.02 -24.04
N ASN A 287 15.35 -10.85 -23.65
CA ASN A 287 15.39 -10.36 -22.26
C ASN A 287 14.16 -10.77 -21.44
N HIS A 288 13.22 -11.47 -22.06
CA HIS A 288 11.98 -11.97 -21.48
C HIS A 288 11.68 -13.37 -22.04
N TRP A 289 10.74 -14.07 -21.41
CA TRP A 289 10.39 -15.46 -21.72
C TRP A 289 9.43 -15.61 -22.92
N TYR A 290 8.70 -14.55 -23.27
CA TYR A 290 7.74 -14.52 -24.39
C TYR A 290 8.38 -13.99 -25.69
N GLU A 291 7.78 -14.24 -26.85
CA GLU A 291 8.20 -13.67 -28.15
C GLU A 291 7.71 -12.23 -28.30
N GLY A 292 8.44 -11.40 -29.05
CA GLY A 292 8.04 -10.01 -29.29
C GLY A 292 8.49 -9.03 -28.21
N ASP A 293 7.74 -7.95 -28.03
CA ASP A 293 7.87 -6.99 -26.93
C ASP A 293 6.58 -6.92 -26.10
N LEU A 294 6.59 -6.20 -24.98
CA LEU A 294 5.40 -6.13 -24.13
C LEU A 294 4.20 -5.50 -24.85
N ARG A 295 4.41 -4.54 -25.76
CA ARG A 295 3.29 -3.92 -26.50
C ARG A 295 2.61 -4.94 -27.40
N GLN A 296 3.39 -5.80 -28.07
CA GLN A 296 2.87 -6.92 -28.84
C GLN A 296 2.09 -7.88 -27.93
N LEU A 297 2.63 -8.21 -26.76
CA LEU A 297 1.96 -9.03 -25.75
C LEU A 297 0.62 -8.44 -25.30
N SER A 298 0.61 -7.13 -25.01
CA SER A 298 -0.59 -6.37 -24.65
C SER A 298 -1.62 -6.39 -25.76
N ARG A 299 -1.23 -6.21 -27.03
CA ARG A 299 -2.13 -6.34 -28.17
C ARG A 299 -2.73 -7.74 -28.24
N GLU A 300 -1.90 -8.76 -28.10
CA GLU A 300 -2.37 -10.13 -28.12
C GLU A 300 -3.43 -10.33 -27.04
N VAL A 301 -3.18 -9.95 -25.79
CA VAL A 301 -4.14 -10.13 -24.68
C VAL A 301 -5.35 -9.19 -24.72
N GLY A 302 -5.39 -8.20 -25.63
CA GLY A 302 -6.49 -7.24 -25.73
C GLY A 302 -6.36 -6.00 -24.84
N ARG A 303 -5.14 -5.68 -24.39
CA ARG A 303 -4.79 -4.56 -23.49
C ARG A 303 -3.87 -3.51 -24.14
N GLU A 304 -3.87 -3.36 -25.46
CA GLU A 304 -2.97 -2.38 -26.12
C GLU A 304 -3.27 -0.94 -25.70
N SER A 305 -4.54 -0.57 -25.53
CA SER A 305 -4.93 0.77 -25.07
C SER A 305 -4.40 1.08 -23.67
N GLU A 306 -4.54 0.13 -22.73
CA GLU A 306 -3.99 0.25 -21.38
C GLU A 306 -2.47 0.36 -21.39
N HIS A 307 -1.80 -0.43 -22.25
CA HIS A 307 -0.35 -0.33 -22.41
C HIS A 307 0.05 1.09 -22.83
N VAL A 308 -0.60 1.65 -23.85
CA VAL A 308 -0.32 3.01 -24.32
C VAL A 308 -0.54 4.03 -23.20
N ALA A 309 -1.63 3.91 -22.43
CA ALA A 309 -1.92 4.81 -21.31
C ALA A 309 -0.86 4.69 -20.20
N ILE A 310 -0.63 3.48 -19.68
CA ILE A 310 0.28 3.22 -18.56
C ILE A 310 1.72 3.56 -18.93
N TYR A 311 2.20 3.15 -20.10
CA TYR A 311 3.57 3.48 -20.51
C TYR A 311 3.71 4.95 -20.89
N GLY A 312 2.71 5.58 -21.50
CA GLY A 312 2.73 7.00 -21.79
C GLY A 312 2.83 7.84 -20.53
N ILE A 313 2.06 7.49 -19.49
CA ILE A 313 2.02 8.22 -18.22
C ILE A 313 3.26 7.91 -17.36
N TYR A 314 3.62 6.63 -17.20
CA TYR A 314 4.59 6.20 -16.19
C TYR A 314 6.00 5.91 -16.72
N SER A 315 6.24 5.84 -18.03
CA SER A 315 7.62 5.66 -18.54
C SER A 315 8.46 6.91 -18.36
N GLY A 316 7.87 8.10 -18.49
CA GLY A 316 8.57 9.35 -18.18
C GLY A 316 9.13 9.34 -16.75
N TRP A 317 8.39 8.75 -15.80
CA TRP A 317 8.82 8.64 -14.40
C TRP A 317 10.03 7.72 -14.23
N ALA A 318 9.99 6.57 -14.90
CA ALA A 318 11.12 5.63 -14.88
C ALA A 318 12.40 6.20 -15.50
N HIS A 319 12.27 7.20 -16.37
CA HIS A 319 13.38 7.83 -17.08
C HIS A 319 13.73 9.24 -16.58
N ALA A 320 13.10 9.69 -15.48
CA ALA A 320 13.29 11.03 -14.91
C ALA A 320 13.08 12.16 -15.95
N ASP A 321 12.06 12.01 -16.80
CA ASP A 321 11.71 13.01 -17.80
C ASP A 321 11.29 14.32 -17.13
N ALA A 322 11.69 15.46 -17.70
CA ALA A 322 11.48 16.80 -17.15
C ALA A 322 10.00 17.13 -16.90
N TRP A 323 9.09 16.47 -17.61
CA TRP A 323 7.64 16.61 -17.43
C TRP A 323 7.12 16.04 -16.10
N THR A 324 7.84 15.09 -15.50
CA THR A 324 7.35 14.34 -14.33
C THR A 324 7.44 15.10 -13.01
N THR A 325 8.33 16.09 -12.92
CA THR A 325 8.49 16.93 -11.72
C THR A 325 7.41 18.01 -11.58
N GLY A 326 6.73 18.40 -12.66
CA GLY A 326 5.68 19.43 -12.64
C GLY A 326 4.26 18.91 -12.46
N ALA A 327 3.95 17.71 -12.96
CA ALA A 327 2.55 17.24 -13.07
C ALA A 327 1.89 16.89 -11.72
N MET A 328 2.63 16.41 -10.72
CA MET A 328 2.04 16.04 -9.41
C MET A 328 1.83 17.23 -8.45
N GLY A 329 2.38 18.40 -8.75
CA GLY A 329 2.19 19.60 -7.93
C GLY A 329 0.78 20.18 -8.00
N GLY A 330 -0.06 19.73 -8.94
CA GLY A 330 -1.43 20.25 -9.08
C GLY A 330 -2.35 19.52 -10.06
N VAL A 331 -1.87 18.53 -10.82
CA VAL A 331 -2.71 17.79 -11.76
C VAL A 331 -2.98 16.40 -11.19
N ALA A 332 -4.13 16.26 -10.54
CA ALA A 332 -4.76 14.98 -10.27
C ALA A 332 -4.68 14.11 -11.53
N HIS A 333 -4.28 12.84 -11.41
CA HIS A 333 -4.25 11.86 -12.50
C HIS A 333 -5.40 12.09 -13.48
N GLY A 334 -5.08 12.63 -14.66
CA GLY A 334 -6.06 13.11 -15.64
C GLY A 334 -7.19 12.09 -15.84
N GLY A 335 -8.38 12.42 -15.34
CA GLY A 335 -9.62 11.67 -15.56
C GLY A 335 -9.90 10.47 -14.64
N LEU A 336 -8.97 10.00 -13.80
CA LEU A 336 -9.26 8.91 -12.84
C LEU A 336 -9.73 9.41 -11.47
N LEU A 337 -9.48 10.67 -11.18
CA LEU A 337 -9.88 11.35 -9.95
C LEU A 337 -10.94 12.40 -10.32
N HIS A 338 -12.18 11.96 -10.54
CA HIS A 338 -13.31 12.86 -10.46
C HIS A 338 -13.44 13.27 -8.99
N ASP A 339 -12.85 14.40 -8.63
CA ASP A 339 -13.16 15.03 -7.36
C ASP A 339 -14.63 15.45 -7.42
N GLY A 340 -15.46 14.82 -6.57
CA GLY A 340 -16.86 15.16 -6.38
C GLY A 340 -17.02 16.49 -5.64
N GLY A 341 -16.32 17.52 -6.11
CA GLY A 341 -16.48 18.88 -5.63
C GLY A 341 -17.94 19.29 -5.79
N THR A 342 -18.57 19.60 -4.67
CA THR A 342 -19.89 20.22 -4.62
C THR A 342 -19.82 21.53 -5.40
N VAL A 343 -20.42 21.52 -6.58
CA VAL A 343 -20.59 22.72 -7.41
C VAL A 343 -21.51 23.67 -6.65
N SER A 344 -20.97 24.80 -6.20
CA SER A 344 -21.79 25.96 -5.86
C SER A 344 -22.29 26.56 -7.18
N ASP A 345 -23.60 26.60 -7.33
CA ASP A 345 -24.27 27.18 -8.50
C ASP A 345 -23.90 28.65 -8.69
N SER A 346 -23.32 28.97 -9.84
CA SER A 346 -23.36 30.30 -10.44
C SER A 346 -23.35 30.16 -11.97
N PRO A 347 -24.31 30.78 -12.68
CA PRO A 347 -24.45 30.56 -14.11
C PRO A 347 -23.53 31.51 -14.88
N VAL A 348 -22.62 30.97 -15.69
CA VAL A 348 -21.99 31.73 -16.78
C VAL A 348 -22.09 30.93 -18.06
N ALA A 349 -22.82 31.50 -19.02
CA ALA A 349 -22.95 31.02 -20.38
C ALA A 349 -21.63 31.21 -21.16
N GLY A 350 -21.20 30.18 -21.91
CA GLY A 350 -20.02 30.31 -22.78
C GLY A 350 -19.70 29.04 -23.57
N LYS A 351 -20.22 29.00 -24.80
CA LYS A 351 -19.84 28.24 -26.01
C LYS A 351 -18.77 27.13 -25.90
N SER A 352 -19.19 25.93 -26.33
CA SER A 352 -18.34 24.79 -26.67
C SER A 352 -17.65 24.97 -28.03
N ASP A 353 -16.34 24.76 -28.08
CA ASP A 353 -15.63 24.35 -29.29
C ASP A 353 -14.63 23.25 -28.94
N GLY A 354 -14.71 22.15 -29.70
CA GLY A 354 -13.94 20.93 -29.49
C GLY A 354 -12.56 21.00 -30.09
N PHE A 355 -11.56 20.44 -29.38
CA PHE A 355 -10.28 20.07 -29.94
C PHE A 355 -9.71 18.85 -29.19
N LEU A 356 -9.81 17.67 -29.80
CA LEU A 356 -8.90 16.56 -29.54
C LEU A 356 -7.88 16.56 -30.68
N ASN A 357 -6.70 17.11 -30.42
CA ASN A 357 -5.59 17.04 -31.36
C ASN A 357 -4.65 15.91 -30.92
N ALA A 358 -4.73 14.79 -31.63
CA ALA A 358 -3.77 13.71 -31.54
C ALA A 358 -2.60 14.04 -32.49
N GLY A 359 -1.41 14.27 -31.94
CA GLY A 359 -0.21 14.48 -32.74
C GLY A 359 1.05 14.39 -31.90
N LEU A 360 2.07 13.78 -32.50
CA LEU A 360 3.50 13.75 -32.12
C LEU A 360 3.96 12.58 -31.23
N PHE A 361 4.45 11.53 -31.90
CA PHE A 361 5.63 10.77 -31.46
C PHE A 361 6.44 10.35 -32.69
N GLU A 362 7.47 11.12 -33.03
CA GLU A 362 8.67 10.61 -33.72
C GLU A 362 9.81 10.62 -32.69
N ALA A 363 10.33 9.45 -32.35
CA ALA A 363 11.46 9.28 -31.45
C ALA A 363 12.73 9.08 -32.27
N GLU A 364 13.61 10.09 -32.24
CA GLU A 364 14.99 9.98 -32.70
C GLU A 364 15.79 8.98 -31.85
N ARG A 365 16.50 8.08 -32.52
CA ARG A 365 17.50 7.20 -31.91
C ARG A 365 18.80 7.99 -31.71
N VAL A 366 19.16 8.28 -30.46
CA VAL A 366 20.52 8.72 -30.11
C VAL A 366 21.24 7.65 -29.30
N SER A 367 22.39 7.21 -29.82
CA SER A 367 23.31 6.27 -29.18
C SER A 367 24.14 6.98 -28.10
N ASN A 368 24.06 6.52 -26.86
CA ASN A 368 24.89 7.04 -25.77
C ASN A 368 26.22 6.26 -25.67
N ARG A 369 27.35 6.96 -25.85
CA ARG A 369 28.66 6.60 -25.30
C ARG A 369 28.95 7.59 -24.18
N SER A 370 29.02 7.12 -22.93
CA SER A 370 29.50 7.92 -21.80
C SER A 370 30.86 7.41 -21.32
N SER A 371 31.80 8.34 -21.24
CA SER A 371 33.10 8.20 -20.59
C SER A 371 32.93 8.38 -19.08
N ALA A 372 33.43 7.43 -18.30
CA ALA A 372 33.39 7.47 -16.83
C ALA A 372 34.54 8.33 -16.27
N SER A 373 34.21 9.32 -15.43
CA SER A 373 35.15 10.00 -14.54
C SER A 373 35.02 9.43 -13.12
N ASN A 374 36.13 8.91 -12.58
CA ASN A 374 36.21 8.32 -11.24
C ASN A 374 36.28 9.40 -10.14
N GLY A 375 35.17 9.62 -9.43
CA GLY A 375 35.14 10.37 -8.17
C GLY A 375 35.16 9.42 -6.96
N ARG A 376 36.23 9.47 -6.17
CA ARG A 376 36.44 8.61 -4.98
C ARG A 376 35.80 9.26 -3.75
N TRP A 377 34.70 8.69 -3.25
CA TRP A 377 34.10 9.07 -1.97
C TRP A 377 34.56 8.12 -0.86
N THR A 378 35.25 8.64 0.16
CA THR A 378 35.59 7.90 1.38
C THR A 378 34.54 8.18 2.46
N LEU A 379 33.71 7.18 2.77
CA LEU A 379 32.79 7.22 3.91
C LEU A 379 33.51 6.75 5.18
N ARG A 380 33.49 7.57 6.23
CA ARG A 380 33.89 7.17 7.59
C ARG A 380 32.77 6.31 8.22
N PRO A 381 33.10 5.21 8.91
CA PRO A 381 32.11 4.41 9.60
C PRO A 381 31.61 5.09 10.88
N PRO A 382 30.33 4.89 11.27
CA PRO A 382 29.78 5.43 12.50
C PRO A 382 30.30 4.68 13.73
N ARG A 383 30.52 5.42 14.83
CA ARG A 383 30.91 4.89 16.15
C ARG A 383 29.79 4.01 16.73
N GLN A 384 30.03 2.70 16.80
CA GLN A 384 29.22 1.77 17.59
C GLN A 384 29.65 1.84 19.06
N ALA A 385 28.92 2.57 19.89
CA ALA A 385 29.12 2.56 21.35
C ALA A 385 27.82 2.93 22.09
N SER A 386 26.87 1.99 22.18
CA SER A 386 25.81 2.06 23.21
C SER A 386 25.06 0.74 23.42
N ALA A 387 24.93 -0.12 22.40
CA ALA A 387 24.13 -1.35 22.50
C ALA A 387 24.76 -2.48 23.35
N ALA A 388 26.08 -2.48 23.58
CA ALA A 388 26.77 -3.57 24.29
C ALA A 388 26.66 -3.52 25.83
N ARG A 389 26.14 -2.43 26.42
CA ARG A 389 26.04 -2.31 27.89
C ARG A 389 24.76 -2.94 28.47
N ASN A 390 23.64 -2.93 27.74
CA ASN A 390 22.37 -3.46 28.26
C ASN A 390 22.30 -5.00 28.24
N ALA A 391 23.01 -5.68 27.32
CA ALA A 391 23.02 -7.14 27.26
C ALA A 391 23.76 -7.80 28.44
N LYS A 392 24.73 -7.13 29.06
CA LYS A 392 25.48 -7.67 30.21
C LYS A 392 24.73 -7.57 31.54
N GLN A 393 23.74 -6.68 31.67
CA GLN A 393 22.95 -6.54 32.89
C GLN A 393 21.88 -7.63 33.02
N HIS A 394 21.24 -8.02 31.91
CA HIS A 394 20.22 -9.09 31.92
C HIS A 394 20.80 -10.49 32.18
N LEU A 395 22.02 -10.77 31.73
CA LEU A 395 22.71 -12.06 31.98
C LEU A 395 23.17 -12.25 33.44
N LYS A 396 23.30 -11.17 34.22
CA LYS A 396 23.65 -11.26 35.65
C LYS A 396 22.45 -11.57 36.54
N GLN A 397 21.24 -11.18 36.15
CA GLN A 397 20.02 -11.48 36.92
C GLN A 397 19.48 -12.89 36.68
N ALA A 398 19.78 -13.51 35.53
CA ALA A 398 19.38 -14.89 35.22
C ALA A 398 20.23 -15.98 35.90
N ARG A 399 21.31 -15.60 36.63
CA ARG A 399 22.18 -16.55 37.38
C ARG A 399 21.94 -16.56 38.89
N LEU A 400 20.99 -15.76 39.38
CA LEU A 400 20.62 -15.67 40.81
C LEU A 400 19.17 -16.11 41.09
N LYS A 401 18.55 -16.78 40.12
CA LYS A 401 17.34 -17.59 40.27
C LYS A 401 17.68 -18.98 39.74
#